data_AF-A0A8G1TUD1-F1
#
_entry.id   AF-A0A8G1TUD1-F1
#
_cell.length_a   1.000
_cell.length_b   1.000
_cell.length_c   1.000
_cell.angle_alpha   90.00
_cell.angle_beta   90.00
_cell.angle_gamma   90.00
#
_symmetry.space_group_name_H-M   'P 1'
#
loop_
_entity.id
_entity.type
_entity.pdbx_description
1 polymer ?
#
loop_
_entity_poly.entity_id
_entity_poly.type
_entity_poly.pdbx_seq_one_letter_code
_entity_poly.pdbx_strand_id
1 'polypeptide(L)'
;MQTAAKSVVIAESSWEESVSAWMDGEESDDIFPGLLSREGRETWDTYHLIGDSLRNADLALTPSAAFQARLARALDAELPIVAAPRRRSPLRVGLSGLAVAAAVATVAWVAQPYLTGEPATEVRVLADASSPAAAADDSGLRDYLEAHRQMAGPSAVRQVSFDTGVGR
;
A
#
# COMPACT_ATOMS: atom_id res chain seq x y z
N MET A 1 4.87 28.39 33.38
CA MET A 1 5.21 27.48 32.27
C MET A 1 4.08 27.55 31.27
N GLN A 2 4.34 28.17 30.12
CA GLN A 2 3.33 28.53 29.12
C GLN A 2 3.29 27.39 28.10
N THR A 3 2.24 26.58 28.12
CA THR A 3 2.02 25.55 27.10
C THR A 3 1.54 26.24 25.83
N ALA A 4 2.45 26.39 24.86
CA ALA A 4 2.10 26.83 23.52
C ALA A 4 1.19 25.76 22.90
N ALA A 5 -0.11 26.06 22.81
CA ALA A 5 -1.02 25.34 21.94
C ALA A 5 -0.53 25.58 20.51
N LYS A 6 0.06 24.54 19.89
CA LYS A 6 0.34 24.53 18.46
C LYS A 6 -1.01 24.57 17.76
N SER A 7 -1.47 25.78 17.45
CA SER A 7 -2.60 26.02 16.58
C SER A 7 -2.27 25.35 15.25
N VAL A 8 -2.92 24.22 14.97
CA VAL A 8 -2.99 23.67 13.62
C VAL A 8 -3.72 24.73 12.81
N VAL A 9 -2.95 25.56 12.10
CA VAL A 9 -3.48 26.38 11.03
C VAL A 9 -3.94 25.38 9.99
N ILE A 10 -5.25 25.16 9.92
CA ILE A 10 -5.87 24.59 8.73
C ILE A 10 -5.60 25.65 7.66
N ALA A 11 -4.51 25.49 6.92
CA ALA A 11 -4.29 26.27 5.74
C ALA A 11 -5.49 25.99 4.85
N GLU A 12 -6.23 27.03 4.47
CA GLU A 12 -7.13 26.92 3.31
C GLU A 12 -6.23 26.48 2.17
N SER A 13 -6.34 25.21 1.78
CA SER A 13 -5.61 24.66 0.64
C SER A 13 -5.94 25.51 -0.58
N SER A 14 -4.93 25.79 -1.42
CA SER A 14 -5.24 26.51 -2.65
C SER A 14 -6.23 25.69 -3.48
N TRP A 15 -7.02 26.36 -4.31
CA TRP A 15 -8.02 25.70 -5.13
C TRP A 15 -7.44 24.52 -5.94
N GLU A 16 -6.26 24.71 -6.51
CA GLU A 16 -5.49 23.72 -7.25
C GLU A 16 -5.09 22.53 -6.38
N GLU A 17 -4.70 22.80 -5.14
CA GLU A 17 -4.34 21.78 -4.15
C GLU A 17 -5.56 20.93 -3.78
N SER A 18 -6.74 21.54 -3.62
CA SER A 18 -8.00 20.78 -3.41
C SER A 18 -8.33 19.88 -4.60
N VAL A 19 -8.20 20.38 -5.84
CA VAL A 19 -8.43 19.56 -7.05
C VAL A 19 -7.42 18.40 -7.13
N SER A 20 -6.16 18.64 -6.79
CA SER A 20 -5.11 17.59 -6.76
C SER A 20 -5.41 16.54 -5.69
N ALA A 21 -5.70 16.96 -4.46
CA ALA A 21 -6.02 16.06 -3.35
C ALA A 21 -7.27 15.21 -3.65
N TRP A 22 -8.30 15.81 -4.25
CA TRP A 22 -9.48 15.06 -4.68
C TRP A 22 -9.17 14.06 -5.79
N MET A 23 -8.36 14.45 -6.79
CA MET A 23 -7.92 13.58 -7.89
C MET A 23 -7.15 12.35 -7.39
N ASP A 24 -6.27 12.54 -6.40
CA ASP A 24 -5.48 11.47 -5.79
C ASP A 24 -6.27 10.63 -4.77
N GLY A 25 -7.54 11.00 -4.49
CA GLY A 25 -8.42 10.30 -3.56
C GLY A 25 -8.06 10.54 -2.09
N GLU A 26 -7.37 11.64 -1.78
CA GLU A 26 -7.01 12.08 -0.44
C GLU A 26 -8.16 12.85 0.27
N GLU A 27 -9.16 13.32 -0.49
CA GLU A 27 -10.37 13.98 0.00
C GLU A 27 -11.61 13.02 0.00
N SER A 28 -12.79 13.51 0.44
CA SER A 28 -14.06 12.75 0.45
C SER A 28 -14.39 12.13 -0.92
N ASP A 29 -15.06 10.97 -0.88
CA ASP A 29 -15.59 10.27 -2.07
C ASP A 29 -16.76 11.01 -2.75
N ASP A 30 -17.23 12.12 -2.17
CA ASP A 30 -18.30 12.94 -2.74
C ASP A 30 -17.82 13.70 -3.99
N ILE A 31 -18.78 14.08 -4.84
CA ILE A 31 -18.51 14.93 -6.00
C ILE A 31 -17.95 16.26 -5.51
N PHE A 32 -16.74 16.61 -5.96
CA PHE A 32 -16.13 17.89 -5.69
C PHE A 32 -16.91 19.01 -6.40
N PRO A 33 -17.65 19.90 -5.69
CA PRO A 33 -18.60 20.80 -6.34
C PRO A 33 -17.94 21.78 -7.31
N GLY A 34 -16.68 22.16 -7.05
CA GLY A 34 -16.00 23.11 -7.89
C GLY A 34 -15.57 22.54 -9.26
N LEU A 35 -15.60 21.21 -9.46
CA LEU A 35 -15.45 20.59 -10.79
C LEU A 35 -16.63 20.91 -11.73
N LEU A 36 -17.74 21.42 -11.18
CA LEU A 36 -18.88 21.88 -11.97
C LEU A 36 -18.64 23.27 -12.60
N SER A 37 -17.62 24.01 -12.18
CA SER A 37 -17.23 25.26 -12.82
C SER A 37 -16.47 25.01 -14.13
N ARG A 38 -16.35 26.06 -14.96
CA ARG A 38 -15.54 25.96 -16.19
C ARG A 38 -14.06 25.84 -15.83
N GLU A 39 -13.59 26.69 -14.91
CA GLU A 39 -12.19 26.68 -14.48
C GLU A 39 -11.79 25.32 -13.89
N GLY A 40 -12.67 24.70 -13.10
CA GLY A 40 -12.39 23.39 -12.50
C GLY A 40 -12.25 22.26 -13.51
N ARG A 41 -13.07 22.26 -14.57
CA ARG A 41 -12.90 21.31 -15.68
C ARG A 41 -11.61 21.53 -16.45
N GLU A 42 -11.25 22.78 -16.72
CA GLU A 42 -10.00 23.11 -17.43
C GLU A 42 -8.76 22.68 -16.62
N THR A 43 -8.77 22.88 -15.29
CA THR A 43 -7.70 22.39 -14.40
C THR A 43 -7.64 20.87 -14.38
N TRP A 44 -8.79 20.19 -14.25
CA TRP A 44 -8.88 18.73 -14.27
C TRP A 44 -8.30 18.11 -15.55
N ASP A 45 -8.70 18.65 -16.71
CA ASP A 45 -8.23 18.21 -18.02
C ASP A 45 -6.72 18.41 -18.15
N THR A 46 -6.20 19.56 -17.69
CA THR A 46 -4.77 19.86 -17.73
C THR A 46 -3.96 18.89 -16.88
N TYR A 47 -4.41 18.58 -15.67
CA TYR A 47 -3.72 17.68 -14.75
C TYR A 47 -3.73 16.24 -15.25
N HIS A 48 -4.84 15.77 -15.82
CA HIS A 48 -4.90 14.46 -16.45
C HIS A 48 -3.97 14.39 -17.66
N LEU A 49 -3.93 15.42 -18.50
CA LEU A 49 -3.02 15.48 -19.65
C LEU A 49 -1.54 15.42 -19.23
N ILE A 50 -1.15 16.13 -18.17
CA ILE A 50 0.19 16.04 -17.60
C ILE A 50 0.45 14.61 -17.12
N GLY A 51 -0.48 14.03 -16.36
CA GLY A 51 -0.37 12.66 -15.85
C GLY A 51 -0.21 11.63 -16.96
N ASP A 52 -1.00 11.75 -18.03
CA ASP A 52 -0.93 10.85 -19.18
C ASP A 52 0.38 11.01 -19.94
N SER A 53 0.82 12.25 -20.16
CA SER A 53 2.12 12.55 -20.79
C SER A 53 3.30 11.95 -20.01
N LEU A 54 3.25 11.99 -18.67
CA LEU A 54 4.30 11.43 -17.80
C LEU A 54 4.31 9.89 -17.80
N ARG A 55 3.16 9.24 -18.00
CA ARG A 55 3.04 7.78 -18.04
C ARG A 55 3.43 7.22 -19.40
N ASN A 56 2.91 7.80 -20.48
CA ASN A 56 3.21 7.45 -21.86
C ASN A 56 2.72 8.57 -22.81
N ALA A 57 3.60 9.06 -23.67
CA ALA A 57 3.25 10.09 -24.66
C ALA A 57 2.08 9.68 -25.58
N ASP A 58 1.90 8.39 -25.85
CA ASP A 58 0.77 7.89 -26.66
C ASP A 58 -0.60 8.08 -25.96
N LEU A 59 -0.61 8.29 -24.64
CA LEU A 59 -1.83 8.56 -23.86
C LEU A 59 -2.18 10.05 -23.80
N ALA A 60 -1.27 10.94 -24.20
CA ALA A 60 -1.46 12.40 -24.16
C ALA A 60 -2.39 12.89 -25.29
N LEU A 61 -3.62 12.38 -25.29
CA LEU A 61 -4.64 12.63 -26.29
C LEU A 61 -5.61 13.70 -25.80
N THR A 62 -5.88 14.69 -26.64
CA THR A 62 -6.94 15.68 -26.39
C THR A 62 -8.18 15.33 -27.20
N PRO A 63 -9.29 14.89 -26.58
CA PRO A 63 -10.50 14.54 -27.30
C PRO A 63 -11.09 15.75 -28.01
N SER A 64 -11.53 15.56 -29.26
CA SER A 64 -12.19 16.63 -30.02
C SER A 64 -13.51 17.08 -29.34
N ALA A 65 -13.86 18.36 -29.51
CA ALA A 65 -15.13 18.89 -29.00
C ALA A 65 -16.36 18.12 -29.52
N ALA A 66 -16.31 17.63 -30.77
CA ALA A 66 -17.38 16.82 -31.35
C ALA A 66 -17.52 15.45 -30.67
N PHE A 67 -16.40 14.82 -30.27
CA PHE A 67 -16.42 13.59 -29.48
C PHE A 67 -17.03 13.84 -28.10
N GLN A 68 -16.56 14.86 -27.39
CA GLN A 68 -17.09 15.21 -26.07
C GLN A 68 -18.60 15.48 -26.11
N ALA A 69 -19.07 16.25 -27.11
CA ALA A 69 -20.50 16.54 -27.27
C ALA A 69 -21.35 15.30 -27.60
N ARG A 70 -20.79 14.30 -28.26
CA ARG A 70 -21.46 13.01 -28.50
C ARG A 70 -21.49 12.15 -27.23
N LEU A 71 -20.39 12.12 -26.48
CA LEU A 71 -20.30 11.38 -25.23
C LEU A 71 -21.28 11.94 -24.18
N ALA A 72 -21.31 13.27 -24.00
CA ALA A 72 -22.25 13.92 -23.08
C ALA A 72 -23.71 13.57 -23.42
N ARG A 73 -24.09 13.66 -24.71
CA ARG A 73 -25.42 13.27 -25.17
C ARG A 73 -25.75 11.79 -24.96
N ALA A 74 -24.75 10.91 -25.06
CA ALA A 74 -24.95 9.49 -24.79
C ALA A 74 -25.21 9.26 -23.30
N LEU A 75 -24.43 9.89 -22.42
CA LEU A 75 -24.60 9.81 -20.97
C LEU A 75 -25.95 10.41 -20.51
N ASP A 76 -26.38 11.52 -21.08
CA ASP A 76 -27.70 12.12 -20.78
C ASP A 76 -28.88 11.21 -21.16
N ALA A 77 -28.67 10.31 -22.13
CA ALA A 77 -29.67 9.33 -22.56
C ALA A 77 -29.66 8.04 -21.72
N GLU A 78 -28.65 7.84 -20.88
CA GLU A 78 -28.56 6.68 -19.99
C GLU A 78 -29.45 6.87 -18.74
N LEU A 79 -30.10 5.79 -18.30
CA LEU A 79 -30.84 5.82 -17.04
C LEU A 79 -29.84 5.90 -15.88
N PRO A 80 -30.06 6.77 -14.87
CA PRO A 80 -29.17 6.86 -13.71
C PRO A 80 -29.02 5.50 -13.02
N ILE A 81 -27.82 4.92 -13.08
CA ILE A 81 -27.50 3.71 -12.32
C ILE A 81 -27.34 4.15 -10.86
N VAL A 82 -28.35 3.89 -10.03
CA VAL A 82 -28.23 4.05 -8.57
C VAL A 82 -27.40 2.87 -8.04
N ALA A 83 -26.10 2.91 -8.26
CA ALA A 83 -25.17 2.00 -7.61
C ALA A 83 -25.17 2.35 -6.10
N ALA A 84 -25.37 1.34 -5.25
CA ALA A 84 -25.27 1.56 -3.80
C ALA A 84 -23.88 2.12 -3.46
N PRO A 85 -23.76 3.15 -2.61
CA PRO A 85 -22.49 3.77 -2.29
C PRO A 85 -21.51 2.71 -1.77
N ARG A 86 -20.35 2.62 -2.42
CA ARG A 86 -19.30 1.67 -2.07
C ARG A 86 -18.73 2.07 -0.72
N ARG A 87 -19.21 1.45 0.37
CA ARG A 87 -18.72 1.74 1.72
C ARG A 87 -17.23 1.37 1.82
N ARG A 88 -16.35 2.36 1.74
CA ARG A 88 -14.94 2.20 2.09
C ARG A 88 -14.87 2.01 3.60
N SER A 89 -14.40 0.84 4.04
CA SER A 89 -14.30 0.54 5.47
C SER A 89 -13.09 1.28 6.05
N PRO A 90 -13.28 2.19 7.04
CA PRO A 90 -12.20 2.93 7.67
C PRO A 90 -11.20 2.03 8.42
N LEU A 91 -11.58 0.76 8.66
CA LEU A 91 -10.72 -0.24 9.31
C LEU A 91 -9.43 -0.52 8.53
N ARG A 92 -9.40 -0.34 7.19
CA ARG A 92 -8.19 -0.63 6.40
C ARG A 92 -7.07 0.38 6.62
N VAL A 93 -7.40 1.63 6.95
CA VAL A 93 -6.40 2.69 7.19
C VAL A 93 -5.85 2.61 8.62
N GLY A 94 -6.71 2.33 9.61
CA GLY A 94 -6.30 2.23 11.02
C GLY A 94 -5.44 1.01 11.36
N LEU A 95 -5.58 -0.09 10.61
CA LEU A 95 -4.87 -1.34 10.92
C LEU A 95 -3.34 -1.22 10.73
N SER A 96 -2.90 -0.46 9.72
CA SER A 96 -1.48 -0.25 9.44
C SER A 96 -0.79 0.54 10.57
N GLY A 97 -1.47 1.56 11.12
CA GLY A 97 -0.94 2.34 12.25
C GLY A 97 -0.85 1.52 13.55
N LEU A 98 -1.87 0.72 13.84
CA LEU A 98 -1.89 -0.13 15.04
C LEU A 98 -0.84 -1.24 14.96
N ALA A 99 -0.64 -1.84 13.78
CA ALA A 99 0.41 -2.83 13.56
C ALA A 99 1.82 -2.25 13.81
N VAL A 100 2.09 -1.03 13.33
CA VAL A 100 3.36 -0.34 13.59
C VAL A 100 3.53 -0.02 15.07
N ALA A 101 2.49 0.52 15.73
CA ALA A 101 2.55 0.81 17.17
C ALA A 101 2.78 -0.45 18.02
N ALA A 102 2.11 -1.56 17.68
CA ALA A 102 2.31 -2.85 18.35
C ALA A 102 3.74 -3.38 18.14
N ALA A 103 4.28 -3.29 16.93
CA ALA A 103 5.66 -3.69 16.64
C ALA A 103 6.65 -2.89 17.49
N VAL A 104 6.53 -1.56 17.54
CA VAL A 104 7.40 -0.69 18.37
C VAL A 104 7.27 -1.05 19.86
N ALA A 105 6.05 -1.28 20.35
CA ALA A 105 5.82 -1.68 21.74
C ALA A 105 6.47 -3.02 22.08
N THR A 106 6.41 -4.02 21.19
CA THR A 106 7.07 -5.32 21.40
C THR A 106 8.59 -5.19 21.43
N VAL A 107 9.18 -4.38 20.56
CA VAL A 107 10.63 -4.12 20.56
C VAL A 107 11.05 -3.42 21.86
N ALA A 108 10.29 -2.41 22.30
CA ALA A 108 10.57 -1.70 23.55
C ALA A 108 10.49 -2.64 24.77
N TRP A 109 9.48 -3.52 24.83
CA TRP A 109 9.36 -4.51 25.91
C TRP A 109 10.55 -5.46 25.95
N VAL A 110 10.95 -6.03 24.81
CA VAL A 110 12.07 -6.98 24.71
C VAL A 110 13.41 -6.30 25.03
N ALA A 111 13.57 -5.04 24.66
CA ALA A 111 14.78 -4.26 24.92
C ALA A 111 14.90 -3.80 26.38
N GLN A 112 13.79 -3.73 27.13
CA GLN A 112 13.73 -3.21 28.49
C GLN A 112 14.79 -3.79 29.46
N PRO A 113 15.00 -5.13 29.57
CA PRO A 113 16.03 -5.69 30.46
C PRO A 113 17.46 -5.29 30.08
N TYR A 114 17.73 -5.01 28.80
CA TYR A 114 19.05 -4.59 28.32
C TYR A 114 19.33 -3.11 28.60
N LEU A 115 18.28 -2.30 28.73
CA LEU A 115 18.37 -0.87 29.01
C LEU A 115 18.42 -0.57 30.52
N THR A 116 17.79 -1.40 31.36
CA THR A 116 17.77 -1.22 32.82
C THR A 116 19.00 -1.75 33.55
N GLY A 117 19.95 -2.40 32.84
CA GLY A 117 21.26 -2.74 33.39
C GLY A 117 21.20 -3.55 34.69
N GLU A 118 20.47 -4.67 34.69
CA GLU A 118 20.53 -5.64 35.79
C GLU A 118 21.78 -6.54 35.62
N PRO A 119 22.55 -6.82 36.69
CA PRO A 119 23.73 -7.66 36.60
C PRO A 119 23.32 -9.09 36.21
N ALA A 120 23.98 -9.60 35.17
CA ALA A 120 23.78 -10.95 34.63
C ALA A 120 23.81 -11.99 35.76
N THR A 121 22.63 -12.47 36.14
CA THR A 121 22.53 -13.68 36.96
C THR A 121 22.92 -14.84 36.04
N GLU A 122 24.03 -15.47 36.40
CA GLU A 122 24.66 -16.60 35.73
C GLU A 122 23.62 -17.59 35.15
N VAL A 123 23.50 -17.60 33.82
CA VAL A 123 22.67 -18.58 33.10
C VAL A 123 23.38 -19.93 33.24
N ARG A 124 22.92 -20.77 34.18
CA ARG A 124 23.21 -22.20 34.13
C ARG A 124 22.56 -22.79 32.90
N VAL A 125 23.36 -23.08 31.89
CA VAL A 125 23.00 -23.92 30.77
C VAL A 125 22.72 -25.33 31.31
N LEU A 126 21.45 -25.73 31.33
CA LEU A 126 20.97 -27.06 31.75
C LEU A 126 20.50 -27.93 30.57
N ALA A 127 20.95 -27.65 29.35
CA ALA A 127 20.64 -28.48 28.20
C ALA A 127 21.89 -28.71 27.34
N ASP A 128 22.54 -29.85 27.59
CA ASP A 128 23.34 -30.53 26.57
C ASP A 128 22.38 -30.99 25.47
N ALA A 129 22.47 -30.36 24.30
CA ALA A 129 21.61 -30.60 23.14
C ALA A 129 22.04 -31.83 22.34
N SER A 130 22.40 -32.90 23.04
CA SER A 130 22.66 -34.21 22.44
C SER A 130 21.51 -35.17 22.78
N SER A 131 20.29 -34.79 22.40
CA SER A 131 19.08 -35.60 22.63
C SER A 131 18.61 -36.24 21.32
N PRO A 132 18.44 -37.58 21.25
CA PRO A 132 18.06 -38.29 20.01
C PRO A 132 16.66 -37.93 19.47
N ALA A 133 15.87 -37.17 20.22
CA ALA A 133 14.55 -36.70 19.81
C ALA A 133 14.60 -35.65 18.67
N ALA A 134 15.64 -34.81 18.60
CA ALA A 134 15.78 -33.83 17.52
C ALA A 134 16.15 -34.47 16.17
N ALA A 135 16.84 -35.63 16.20
CA ALA A 135 17.15 -36.40 15.00
C ALA A 135 15.91 -37.16 14.46
N ALA A 136 14.98 -37.54 15.33
CA ALA A 136 13.72 -38.18 14.94
C ALA A 136 12.78 -37.18 14.23
N ASP A 137 12.68 -35.94 14.70
CA ASP A 137 11.88 -34.88 14.06
C ASP A 137 12.41 -34.52 12.66
N ASP A 138 13.74 -34.54 12.47
CA ASP A 138 14.37 -34.30 11.16
C ASP A 138 14.05 -35.44 10.17
N SER A 139 13.93 -36.69 10.64
CA SER A 139 13.51 -37.81 9.78
C SER A 139 12.06 -37.71 9.33
N GLY A 140 11.15 -37.36 10.25
CA GLY A 140 9.72 -37.16 9.93
C GLY A 140 9.49 -35.99 8.96
N LEU A 141 10.26 -34.90 9.12
CA LEU A 141 10.22 -33.77 8.21
C LEU A 141 10.74 -34.15 6.80
N ARG A 142 11.82 -34.92 6.71
CA ARG A 142 12.35 -35.40 5.43
C ARG A 142 11.36 -36.31 4.70
N ASP A 143 10.73 -37.23 5.42
CA ASP A 143 9.71 -38.13 4.84
C ASP A 143 8.48 -37.37 4.35
N TYR A 144 8.02 -36.37 5.13
CA TYR A 144 6.94 -35.49 4.72
C TYR A 144 7.27 -34.69 3.45
N LEU A 145 8.47 -34.10 3.38
CA LEU A 145 8.92 -33.33 2.21
C LEU A 145 9.05 -34.20 0.97
N GLU A 146 9.53 -35.44 1.10
CA GLU A 146 9.65 -36.37 -0.02
C GLU A 146 8.27 -36.82 -0.52
N ALA A 147 7.33 -37.12 0.38
CA ALA A 147 5.95 -37.41 0.01
C ALA A 147 5.28 -36.24 -0.71
N HIS A 148 5.53 -35.00 -0.24
CA HIS A 148 5.01 -33.79 -0.90
C HIS A 148 5.63 -33.58 -2.29
N ARG A 149 6.92 -33.91 -2.46
CA ARG A 149 7.63 -33.85 -3.74
C ARG A 149 7.10 -34.87 -4.75
N GLN A 150 6.70 -36.06 -4.29
CA GLN A 150 6.09 -37.09 -5.14
C GLN A 150 4.66 -36.71 -5.59
N MET A 151 3.87 -36.07 -4.72
CA MET A 151 2.51 -35.58 -5.08
C MET A 151 2.53 -34.41 -6.06
N ALA A 152 3.51 -33.51 -5.98
CA ALA A 152 3.57 -32.32 -6.83
C ALA A 152 4.06 -32.60 -8.26
N GLY A 153 4.47 -33.83 -8.58
CA GLY A 153 5.04 -34.21 -9.86
C GLY A 153 6.39 -33.52 -10.14
N PRO A 154 7.16 -33.95 -11.16
CA PRO A 154 8.44 -33.34 -11.49
C PRO A 154 8.20 -31.97 -12.16
N SER A 155 7.88 -30.96 -11.37
CA SER A 155 8.06 -29.58 -11.79
C SER A 155 9.55 -29.29 -11.71
N ALA A 156 10.24 -29.52 -12.82
CA ALA A 156 11.60 -29.02 -13.01
C ALA A 156 11.53 -27.49 -12.89
N VAL A 157 11.81 -26.97 -11.68
CA VAL A 157 12.12 -25.56 -11.49
C VAL A 157 13.40 -25.32 -12.29
N ARG A 158 13.21 -24.87 -13.53
CA ARG A 158 14.28 -24.45 -14.42
C ARG A 158 15.01 -23.31 -13.73
N GLN A 159 16.15 -23.59 -13.11
CA GLN A 159 17.05 -22.54 -12.65
C GLN A 159 17.53 -21.79 -13.88
N VAL A 160 17.09 -20.54 -14.01
CA VAL A 160 17.60 -19.61 -15.01
C VAL A 160 18.61 -18.73 -14.28
N SER A 161 19.90 -18.98 -14.52
CA SER A 161 20.97 -18.08 -14.10
C SER A 161 20.94 -16.84 -15.00
N PHE A 162 20.76 -15.67 -14.41
CA PHE A 162 20.97 -14.40 -15.12
C PHE A 162 22.47 -14.20 -15.30
N ASP A 163 22.92 -14.21 -16.55
CA ASP A 163 24.25 -13.74 -16.91
C ASP A 163 24.25 -12.21 -16.83
N THR A 164 24.88 -11.65 -15.79
CA THR A 164 25.14 -10.22 -15.71
C THR A 164 26.35 -9.89 -16.59
N GLY A 165 26.09 -9.75 -17.89
CA GLY A 165 27.05 -9.22 -18.85
C GLY A 165 27.35 -7.75 -18.53
N VAL A 166 28.43 -7.50 -17.79
CA VAL A 166 29.07 -6.19 -17.72
C VAL A 166 30.15 -6.18 -18.80
N GLY A 167 29.86 -5.44 -19.87
CA GLY A 167 30.81 -5.19 -20.94
C GLY A 167 32.03 -4.41 -20.45
N ARG A 168 33.17 -4.71 -21.05
CA ARG A 168 34.25 -3.77 -21.26
C ARG A 168 34.91 -4.05 -22.60
#